data_AF-A0A1I0ZFW2-F1
#
_entry.id   AF-A0A1I0ZFW2-F1
#
_cell.length_a   1.000
_cell.length_b   1.000
_cell.length_c   1.000
_cell.angle_alpha   90.00
_cell.angle_beta   90.00
_cell.angle_gamma   90.00
#
_symmetry.space_group_name_H-M   'P 1'
#
loop_
_entity.id
_entity.type
_entity.pdbx_description
1 polymer ?
#
loop_
_entity_poly.entity_id
_entity_poly.type
_entity_poly.pdbx_seq_one_letter_code
_entity_poly.pdbx_strand_id
1 'polypeptide(L)'
;MRASSRLPALLPALLPALLPALLPALLVVLLGPALAACAGDTESAPVEAQSVAQQEDAALAQWRAEVEDELGTDTFDLATLQQDAVVDCGRTDASSWTVALALSGDVATSALTRIGLEHTCPDVVPVFDEAVATVETAADPLDLVCGPGVELSSVDAMTADLACAHR
;
A
#
# COMPACT_ATOMS: atom_id res chain seq x y z
N MET A 1 34.68 49.59 -20.03
CA MET A 1 34.77 50.84 -19.22
C MET A 1 33.37 51.45 -19.11
N ARG A 2 33.03 52.01 -17.92
CA ARG A 2 31.72 52.54 -17.43
C ARG A 2 30.77 51.43 -16.94
N ALA A 3 30.55 51.15 -15.65
CA ALA A 3 30.41 51.89 -14.37
C ALA A 3 28.95 52.22 -13.98
N SER A 4 28.54 51.60 -12.86
CA SER A 4 27.73 52.14 -11.75
C SER A 4 26.19 52.25 -11.84
N SER A 5 25.50 51.47 -10.99
CA SER A 5 24.63 51.93 -9.86
C SER A 5 23.92 50.70 -9.24
N ARG A 6 24.22 50.26 -8.00
CA ARG A 6 23.79 50.71 -6.65
C ARG A 6 22.33 50.36 -6.24
N LEU A 7 22.20 49.23 -5.50
CA LEU A 7 21.42 49.01 -4.24
C LEU A 7 19.88 49.27 -4.23
N PRO A 8 19.14 48.98 -3.14
CA PRO A 8 18.59 47.68 -2.75
C PRO A 8 17.05 47.74 -2.59
N ALA A 9 16.30 46.72 -3.00
CA ALA A 9 14.88 46.63 -2.65
C ALA A 9 14.71 45.69 -1.45
N LEU A 10 14.36 46.31 -0.32
CA LEU A 10 13.92 45.70 0.92
C LEU A 10 12.73 44.76 0.71
N LEU A 11 12.77 43.67 1.48
CA LEU A 11 11.67 42.81 1.92
C LEU A 11 10.28 43.46 1.94
N PRO A 12 9.23 42.66 1.71
CA PRO A 12 8.56 42.13 2.89
C PRO A 12 8.40 40.60 2.83
N ALA A 13 9.03 39.94 3.80
CA ALA A 13 8.52 38.70 4.37
C ALA A 13 7.11 38.96 4.88
N LEU A 14 6.06 38.52 4.16
CA LEU A 14 4.67 38.58 4.64
C LEU A 14 3.69 37.73 3.80
N LEU A 15 4.14 36.62 3.23
CA LEU A 15 3.26 35.64 2.58
C LEU A 15 3.23 34.21 3.18
N PRO A 16 3.67 33.92 4.43
CA PRO A 16 3.47 32.59 5.02
C PRO A 16 2.17 32.47 5.84
N ALA A 17 1.04 33.14 5.53
CA ALA A 17 -0.09 33.17 6.48
C ALA A 17 -1.54 33.18 5.94
N LEU A 18 -1.81 33.05 4.62
CA LEU A 18 -3.19 33.25 4.11
C LEU A 18 -3.85 32.05 3.41
N LEU A 19 -3.19 30.89 3.36
CA LEU A 19 -3.78 29.65 2.83
C LEU A 19 -4.39 28.65 3.82
N PRO A 20 -4.37 28.81 5.18
CA PRO A 20 -4.94 27.78 6.05
C PRO A 20 -6.42 27.96 6.38
N ALA A 21 -7.14 28.92 5.79
CA ALA A 21 -8.46 29.33 6.30
C ALA A 21 -9.66 29.11 5.35
N LEU A 22 -9.47 28.52 4.16
CA LEU A 22 -10.58 28.35 3.18
C LEU A 22 -11.18 26.94 3.13
N LEU A 23 -10.60 25.95 3.81
CA LEU A 23 -11.13 24.59 3.85
C LEU A 23 -12.16 24.29 4.97
N PRO A 24 -12.24 24.97 6.13
CA PRO A 24 -13.18 24.55 7.17
C PRO A 24 -14.60 25.05 6.92
N ALA A 25 -14.80 26.05 6.03
CA ALA A 25 -16.12 26.61 5.77
C ALA A 25 -17.00 25.71 4.89
N LEU A 26 -16.41 24.82 4.08
CA LEU A 26 -17.18 23.89 3.23
C LEU A 26 -17.75 22.70 4.01
N LEU A 27 -17.11 22.30 5.12
CA LEU A 27 -17.57 21.18 5.96
C LEU A 27 -18.81 21.51 6.80
N VAL A 28 -19.05 22.78 7.15
CA VAL A 28 -20.21 23.16 7.99
C VAL A 28 -21.52 23.17 7.21
N VAL A 29 -21.49 23.39 5.88
CA VAL A 29 -22.71 23.42 5.06
C VAL A 29 -23.24 22.03 4.73
N LEU A 30 -22.37 21.01 4.70
CA LEU A 30 -22.76 19.62 4.41
C LEU A 30 -23.25 18.82 5.64
N LEU A 31 -22.99 19.30 6.86
CA LEU A 31 -23.51 18.67 8.10
C LEU A 31 -24.83 19.30 8.62
N GLY A 32 -25.48 20.15 7.84
CA GLY A 32 -26.56 21.04 8.30
C GLY A 32 -27.99 20.49 8.38
N PRO A 33 -28.54 19.69 7.43
CA PRO A 33 -29.97 19.44 7.41
C PRO A 33 -30.31 18.00 7.82
N ALA A 34 -29.95 17.59 9.04
CA ALA A 34 -30.49 16.34 9.60
C ALA A 34 -30.84 16.41 11.10
N LEU A 35 -30.61 17.54 11.78
CA LEU A 35 -30.80 17.66 13.24
C LEU A 35 -31.96 18.58 13.65
N ALA A 36 -33.09 18.55 12.94
CA ALA A 36 -34.27 19.30 13.37
C ALA A 36 -35.62 18.74 12.89
N ALA A 37 -35.88 17.44 13.08
CA ALA A 37 -37.25 16.92 13.01
C ALA A 37 -37.44 15.54 13.65
N CYS A 38 -37.01 15.34 14.90
CA CYS A 38 -37.60 14.29 15.75
C CYS A 38 -37.31 14.60 17.22
N ALA A 39 -38.12 15.49 17.79
CA ALA A 39 -38.35 15.48 19.24
C ALA A 39 -39.10 14.19 19.56
N GLY A 40 -38.34 13.19 20.01
CA GLY A 40 -38.86 11.94 20.56
C GLY A 40 -37.84 11.43 21.56
N ASP A 41 -38.19 11.52 22.85
CA ASP A 41 -37.47 10.88 23.95
C ASP A 41 -37.06 9.45 23.58
N THR A 42 -35.76 9.20 23.38
CA THR A 42 -35.19 7.88 23.64
C THR A 42 -33.70 8.00 23.95
N GLU A 43 -33.38 7.70 25.20
CA GLU A 43 -32.07 7.31 25.69
C GLU A 43 -31.47 6.19 24.81
N SER A 44 -30.44 6.49 24.03
CA SER A 44 -29.62 5.48 23.32
C SER A 44 -28.25 6.04 22.97
N ALA A 45 -27.24 5.59 23.70
CA ALA A 45 -25.82 5.77 23.38
C ALA A 45 -25.31 4.58 22.51
N PRO A 46 -24.02 4.55 22.14
CA PRO A 46 -23.50 4.37 20.79
C PRO A 46 -23.47 2.90 20.31
N VAL A 47 -24.28 2.53 19.32
CA VAL A 47 -24.27 1.16 18.77
C VAL A 47 -23.40 1.04 17.50
N GLU A 48 -23.34 2.07 16.66
CA GLU A 48 -22.56 2.01 15.41
C GLU A 48 -21.04 2.00 15.64
N ALA A 49 -20.52 2.83 16.55
CA ALA A 49 -19.09 2.89 16.81
C ALA A 49 -18.51 1.60 17.44
N GLN A 50 -19.32 0.87 18.22
CA GLN A 50 -18.90 -0.41 18.80
C GLN A 50 -18.83 -1.51 17.75
N SER A 51 -19.75 -1.51 16.78
CA SER A 51 -19.79 -2.52 15.72
C SER A 51 -18.57 -2.46 14.79
N VAL A 52 -18.10 -1.26 14.45
CA VAL A 52 -16.93 -1.07 13.56
C VAL A 52 -15.65 -1.50 14.27
N ALA A 53 -15.41 -1.00 15.49
CA ALA A 53 -14.21 -1.36 16.25
C ALA A 53 -14.14 -2.88 16.52
N GLN A 54 -15.28 -3.50 16.85
CA GLN A 54 -15.34 -4.95 17.09
C GLN A 54 -15.13 -5.77 15.80
N GLN A 55 -15.53 -5.23 14.64
CA GLN A 55 -15.32 -5.87 13.34
C GLN A 55 -13.86 -5.74 12.87
N GLU A 56 -13.23 -4.58 13.09
CA GLU A 56 -11.80 -4.36 12.86
C GLU A 56 -10.94 -5.28 13.73
N ASP A 57 -11.30 -5.42 15.01
CA ASP A 57 -10.62 -6.33 15.95
C ASP A 57 -10.74 -7.81 15.50
N ALA A 58 -11.92 -8.21 14.99
CA ALA A 58 -12.15 -9.56 14.51
C ALA A 58 -11.34 -9.86 13.22
N ALA A 59 -11.28 -8.92 12.29
CA ALA A 59 -10.49 -9.06 11.06
C ALA A 59 -8.98 -9.18 11.37
N LEU A 60 -8.48 -8.36 12.30
CA LEU A 60 -7.08 -8.42 12.72
C LEU A 60 -6.75 -9.72 13.46
N ALA A 61 -7.69 -10.23 14.27
CA ALA A 61 -7.54 -11.53 14.93
C ALA A 61 -7.53 -12.68 13.90
N GLN A 62 -8.36 -12.61 12.87
CA GLN A 62 -8.40 -13.60 11.80
C GLN A 62 -7.07 -13.62 11.01
N TRP A 63 -6.58 -12.46 10.59
CA TRP A 63 -5.30 -12.37 9.89
C TRP A 63 -4.16 -12.95 10.75
N ARG A 64 -4.09 -12.58 12.04
CA ARG A 64 -3.09 -13.17 12.94
C ARG A 64 -3.18 -14.70 12.96
N ALA A 65 -4.38 -15.27 13.08
CA ALA A 65 -4.57 -16.71 13.15
C ALA A 65 -4.12 -17.43 11.86
N GLU A 66 -4.37 -16.85 10.70
CA GLU A 66 -3.93 -17.42 9.41
C GLU A 66 -2.41 -17.37 9.25
N VAL A 67 -1.75 -16.29 9.70
CA VAL A 67 -0.28 -16.21 9.72
C VAL A 67 0.32 -17.19 10.75
N GLU A 68 -0.31 -17.35 11.92
CA GLU A 68 0.09 -18.35 12.92
C GLU A 68 0.02 -19.78 12.37
N ASP A 69 -1.04 -20.10 11.62
CA ASP A 69 -1.22 -21.41 10.98
C ASP A 69 -0.13 -21.68 9.94
N GLU A 70 0.17 -20.69 9.10
CA GLU A 70 1.21 -20.82 8.05
C GLU A 70 2.63 -20.90 8.64
N LEU A 71 2.96 -20.07 9.64
CA LEU A 71 4.30 -20.05 10.24
C LEU A 71 4.51 -21.14 11.31
N GLY A 72 3.45 -21.67 11.90
CA GLY A 72 3.50 -22.59 13.03
C GLY A 72 4.02 -21.96 14.33
N THR A 73 3.98 -20.63 14.45
CA THR A 73 4.45 -19.87 15.62
C THR A 73 3.69 -18.55 15.75
N ASP A 74 3.64 -18.00 16.98
CA ASP A 74 3.08 -16.69 17.31
C ASP A 74 4.15 -15.56 17.35
N THR A 75 5.41 -15.89 17.03
CA THR A 75 6.56 -14.97 17.17
C THR A 75 6.84 -14.10 15.95
N PHE A 76 5.82 -13.57 15.28
CA PHE A 76 5.96 -12.72 14.10
C PHE A 76 5.48 -11.28 14.33
N ASP A 77 5.98 -10.38 13.49
CA ASP A 77 5.55 -8.99 13.49
C ASP A 77 4.41 -8.78 12.48
N LEU A 78 3.18 -8.87 12.97
CA LEU A 78 1.99 -8.64 12.16
C LEU A 78 1.94 -7.23 11.56
N ALA A 79 2.46 -6.22 12.26
CA ALA A 79 2.42 -4.84 11.75
C ALA A 79 3.34 -4.68 10.54
N THR A 80 4.51 -5.32 10.57
CA THR A 80 5.41 -5.38 9.41
C THR A 80 4.74 -6.11 8.24
N LEU A 81 4.12 -7.27 8.47
CA LEU A 81 3.39 -8.00 7.41
C LEU A 81 2.24 -7.19 6.81
N GLN A 82 1.52 -6.42 7.63
CA GLN A 82 0.47 -5.51 7.16
C GLN A 82 1.04 -4.40 6.27
N GLN A 83 2.18 -3.83 6.67
CA GLN A 83 2.83 -2.79 5.89
C GLN A 83 3.35 -3.31 4.55
N ASP A 84 3.94 -4.50 4.54
CA ASP A 84 4.40 -5.17 3.33
C ASP A 84 3.24 -5.47 2.39
N ALA A 85 2.12 -6.00 2.92
CA ALA A 85 0.91 -6.24 2.14
C ALA A 85 0.38 -4.96 1.47
N VAL A 86 0.41 -3.81 2.15
CA VAL A 86 0.01 -2.52 1.57
C VAL A 86 0.94 -2.10 0.41
N VAL A 87 2.25 -2.35 0.53
CA VAL A 87 3.20 -2.09 -0.57
C VAL A 87 2.92 -3.02 -1.74
N ASP A 88 2.68 -4.29 -1.44
CA ASP A 88 2.40 -5.34 -2.41
C ASP A 88 1.09 -5.10 -3.18
N CYS A 89 0.10 -4.47 -2.56
CA CYS A 89 -1.13 -4.04 -3.25
C CYS A 89 -0.88 -3.05 -4.39
N GLY A 90 0.26 -2.35 -4.40
CA GLY A 90 0.66 -1.49 -5.52
C GLY A 90 1.03 -2.28 -6.78
N ARG A 91 1.29 -3.58 -6.65
CA ARG A 91 1.70 -4.45 -7.75
C ARG A 91 0.48 -5.14 -8.34
N THR A 92 -0.07 -4.53 -9.37
CA THR A 92 -1.36 -4.95 -9.97
C THR A 92 -1.21 -5.77 -11.25
N ASP A 93 0.02 -6.00 -11.70
CA ASP A 93 0.35 -6.71 -12.94
C ASP A 93 1.14 -8.00 -12.66
N ALA A 94 0.79 -9.10 -13.34
CA ALA A 94 1.40 -10.42 -13.14
C ALA A 94 2.89 -10.43 -13.53
N SER A 95 3.27 -9.65 -14.55
CA SER A 95 4.66 -9.50 -14.96
C SER A 95 5.51 -8.83 -13.88
N SER A 96 4.98 -7.80 -13.22
CA SER A 96 5.69 -7.17 -12.10
C SER A 96 5.82 -8.13 -10.93
N TRP A 97 4.77 -8.91 -10.61
CA TRP A 97 4.86 -9.95 -9.57
C TRP A 97 5.90 -11.02 -9.90
N THR A 98 5.94 -11.46 -11.15
CA THR A 98 6.91 -12.44 -11.65
C THR A 98 8.34 -11.93 -11.44
N VAL A 99 8.60 -10.66 -11.74
CA VAL A 99 9.93 -10.05 -11.50
C VAL A 99 10.28 -10.05 -10.03
N ALA A 100 9.37 -9.64 -9.13
CA ALA A 100 9.65 -9.66 -7.69
C ALA A 100 9.96 -11.07 -7.17
N LEU A 101 9.12 -12.04 -7.51
CA LEU A 101 9.25 -13.42 -7.06
C LEU A 101 10.51 -14.09 -7.64
N ALA A 102 10.82 -13.85 -8.90
CA ALA A 102 12.02 -14.38 -9.52
C ALA A 102 13.31 -13.78 -8.93
N LEU A 103 13.30 -12.48 -8.60
CA LEU A 103 14.46 -11.81 -8.01
C LEU A 103 14.64 -12.10 -6.52
N SER A 104 13.56 -12.32 -5.77
CA SER A 104 13.65 -12.73 -4.37
C SER A 104 14.16 -14.17 -4.25
N GLY A 105 13.87 -15.02 -5.25
CA GLY A 105 14.17 -16.45 -5.22
C GLY A 105 13.34 -17.20 -4.17
N ASP A 106 12.34 -16.55 -3.59
CA ASP A 106 11.57 -17.05 -2.46
C ASP A 106 10.09 -17.11 -2.81
N VAL A 107 9.71 -18.22 -3.44
CA VAL A 107 8.30 -18.63 -3.55
C VAL A 107 7.83 -19.35 -2.28
N ALA A 108 8.71 -19.71 -1.35
CA ALA A 108 8.31 -20.41 -0.12
C ALA A 108 7.59 -19.47 0.86
N THR A 109 7.89 -18.18 0.84
CA THR A 109 7.14 -17.15 1.59
C THR A 109 5.93 -16.60 0.85
N SER A 110 5.62 -17.11 -0.36
CA SER A 110 4.48 -16.66 -1.17
C SER A 110 3.13 -16.84 -0.47
N ALA A 111 3.01 -17.84 0.41
CA ALA A 111 1.80 -18.05 1.20
C ALA A 111 1.53 -16.88 2.17
N LEU A 112 2.56 -16.32 2.81
CA LEU A 112 2.40 -15.17 3.70
C LEU A 112 2.02 -13.91 2.94
N THR A 113 2.65 -13.68 1.79
CA THR A 113 2.28 -12.58 0.89
C THR A 113 0.82 -12.73 0.46
N ARG A 114 0.41 -13.94 0.06
CA ARG A 114 -0.97 -14.22 -0.32
C ARG A 114 -1.95 -13.92 0.81
N ILE A 115 -1.70 -14.40 2.03
CA ILE A 115 -2.52 -14.09 3.20
C ILE A 115 -2.63 -12.57 3.36
N GLY A 116 -1.51 -11.84 3.29
CA GLY A 116 -1.51 -10.37 3.38
C GLY A 116 -2.36 -9.69 2.30
N LEU A 117 -2.29 -10.18 1.06
CA LEU A 117 -3.07 -9.68 -0.07
C LEU A 117 -4.57 -9.99 0.09
N GLU A 118 -4.95 -11.17 0.57
CA GLU A 118 -6.34 -11.56 0.82
C GLU A 118 -7.04 -10.61 1.81
N HIS A 119 -6.31 -10.13 2.83
CA HIS A 119 -6.82 -9.17 3.81
C HIS A 119 -6.77 -7.71 3.35
N THR A 120 -5.78 -7.33 2.53
CA THR A 120 -5.52 -5.91 2.21
C THR A 120 -6.10 -5.49 0.86
N CYS A 121 -5.96 -6.34 -0.15
CA CYS A 121 -6.35 -6.06 -1.54
C CYS A 121 -6.67 -7.37 -2.29
N PRO A 122 -7.84 -7.99 -2.00
CA PRO A 122 -8.20 -9.29 -2.55
C PRO A 122 -8.26 -9.31 -4.08
N ASP A 123 -8.48 -8.15 -4.73
CA ASP A 123 -8.47 -8.01 -6.19
C ASP A 123 -7.10 -8.29 -6.82
N VAL A 124 -6.00 -8.20 -6.06
CA VAL A 124 -4.63 -8.45 -6.52
C VAL A 124 -4.25 -9.94 -6.44
N VAL A 125 -4.93 -10.72 -5.58
CA VAL A 125 -4.62 -12.14 -5.34
C VAL A 125 -4.60 -12.98 -6.63
N PRO A 126 -5.55 -12.86 -7.58
CA PRO A 126 -5.51 -13.65 -8.81
C PRO A 126 -4.27 -13.37 -9.67
N VAL A 127 -3.81 -12.11 -9.68
CA VAL A 127 -2.62 -11.68 -10.42
C VAL A 127 -1.35 -12.20 -9.75
N PHE A 128 -1.32 -12.21 -8.42
CA PHE A 128 -0.26 -12.82 -7.63
C PHE A 128 -0.17 -14.33 -7.88
N ASP A 129 -1.29 -15.04 -7.79
CA ASP A 129 -1.35 -16.50 -8.01
C ASP A 129 -0.88 -16.88 -9.42
N GLU A 130 -1.22 -16.10 -10.45
CA GLU A 130 -0.73 -16.29 -11.82
C GLU A 130 0.81 -16.17 -11.90
N ALA A 131 1.38 -15.17 -11.22
CA ALA A 131 2.81 -14.97 -11.18
C ALA A 131 3.53 -16.09 -10.42
N VAL A 132 3.00 -16.55 -9.28
CA VAL A 132 3.54 -17.70 -8.54
C VAL A 132 3.57 -18.93 -9.44
N ALA A 133 2.48 -19.27 -10.11
CA ALA A 133 2.42 -20.41 -11.02
C ALA A 133 3.43 -20.28 -12.18
N THR A 134 3.63 -19.07 -12.70
CA THR A 134 4.63 -18.80 -13.74
C THR A 134 6.06 -19.07 -13.24
N VAL A 135 6.39 -18.61 -12.03
CA VAL A 135 7.71 -18.80 -11.42
C VAL A 135 7.96 -20.27 -11.06
N GLU A 136 6.96 -20.97 -10.49
CA GLU A 136 7.08 -22.38 -10.11
C GLU A 136 7.26 -23.32 -11.31
N THR A 137 6.73 -22.95 -12.47
CA THR A 137 6.87 -23.75 -13.69
C THR A 137 8.16 -23.46 -14.46
N ALA A 138 8.89 -22.39 -14.11
CA ALA A 138 10.16 -22.06 -14.73
C ALA A 138 11.27 -23.02 -14.26
N ALA A 139 12.14 -23.43 -15.19
CA ALA A 139 13.31 -24.24 -14.86
C ALA A 139 14.33 -23.44 -14.01
N ASP A 140 14.46 -22.15 -14.31
CA ASP A 140 15.19 -21.17 -13.52
C ASP A 140 14.34 -19.89 -13.46
N PRO A 141 13.88 -19.45 -12.28
CA PRO A 141 13.15 -18.20 -12.13
C PRO A 141 13.85 -16.99 -12.75
N LEU A 142 15.19 -16.94 -12.73
CA LEU A 142 15.95 -15.84 -13.33
C LEU A 142 15.89 -15.84 -14.86
N ASP A 143 15.50 -16.93 -15.53
CA ASP A 143 15.22 -16.89 -16.98
C ASP A 143 14.00 -16.05 -17.32
N LEU A 144 13.04 -15.92 -16.40
CA LEU A 144 11.85 -15.08 -16.59
C LEU A 144 12.18 -13.58 -16.59
N VAL A 145 13.34 -13.21 -16.07
CA VAL A 145 13.76 -11.81 -15.89
C VAL A 145 14.99 -11.48 -16.73
N CYS A 146 15.99 -12.36 -16.74
CA CYS A 146 17.28 -12.17 -17.40
C CYS A 146 17.42 -12.99 -18.69
N GLY A 147 16.36 -13.69 -19.10
CA GLY A 147 16.36 -14.55 -20.29
C GLY A 147 16.37 -13.75 -21.61
N PRO A 148 16.77 -14.40 -22.72
CA PRO A 148 16.74 -13.76 -24.03
C PRO A 148 15.30 -13.45 -24.46
N GLY A 149 15.07 -12.20 -24.88
CA GLY A 149 13.75 -11.78 -25.38
C GLY A 149 12.74 -11.40 -24.30
N VAL A 150 13.14 -11.35 -23.03
CA VAL A 150 12.31 -10.81 -21.95
C VAL A 150 12.21 -9.29 -22.13
N GLU A 151 10.98 -8.78 -22.20
CA GLU A 151 10.68 -7.35 -22.21
C GLU A 151 10.21 -6.93 -20.81
N LEU A 152 11.01 -6.10 -20.14
CA LEU A 152 10.70 -5.54 -18.83
C LEU A 152 10.27 -4.08 -18.94
N SER A 153 9.45 -3.62 -18.01
CA SER A 153 9.23 -2.19 -17.82
C SER A 153 10.54 -1.51 -17.44
N SER A 154 10.67 -0.20 -17.68
CA SER A 154 11.89 0.53 -17.29
C SER A 154 12.19 0.42 -15.80
N VAL A 155 11.16 0.31 -14.95
CA VAL A 155 11.31 0.14 -13.50
C VAL A 155 11.84 -1.25 -13.17
N ASP A 156 11.23 -2.29 -13.73
CA ASP A 156 11.62 -3.68 -13.48
C ASP A 156 13.01 -4.00 -14.04
N ALA A 157 13.37 -3.42 -15.18
CA ALA A 157 14.71 -3.54 -15.77
C ALA A 157 15.80 -2.97 -14.83
N MET A 158 15.54 -1.82 -14.19
CA MET A 158 16.49 -1.25 -13.22
C MET A 158 16.64 -2.14 -11.98
N THR A 159 15.55 -2.72 -11.50
CA THR A 159 15.56 -3.64 -10.35
C THR A 159 16.30 -4.95 -10.68
N ALA A 160 16.15 -5.44 -11.91
CA ALA A 160 16.78 -6.66 -12.38
C ALA A 160 18.26 -6.52 -12.76
N ASP A 161 18.73 -5.31 -13.07
CA ASP A 161 20.06 -5.03 -13.63
C ASP A 161 21.20 -5.71 -12.85
N LEU A 162 21.21 -5.54 -11.52
CA LEU A 162 22.25 -6.12 -10.67
C LEU A 162 22.19 -7.66 -10.67
N ALA A 163 20.99 -8.23 -10.58
CA ALA A 163 20.81 -9.69 -10.57
C ALA A 163 21.22 -10.31 -11.91
N CYS A 164 20.83 -9.68 -13.03
CA CYS A 164 21.18 -10.14 -14.36
C CYS A 164 22.66 -9.94 -14.71
N ALA A 165 23.32 -8.92 -14.16
CA ALA A 165 24.75 -8.68 -14.36
C ALA A 165 25.65 -9.72 -13.66
N HIS A 166 25.14 -10.38 -12.61
CA HIS A 166 25.87 -11.36 -11.80
C HIS A 166 25.50 -12.82 -12.10
N ARG A 167 24.70 -13.05 -13.15
CA ARG A 167 24.27 -14.37 -13.60
C ARG A 167 25.35 -15.13 -14.36
#